data_AF-A0A0S9QTG8-F1
#
_entry.id   AF-A0A0S9QTG8-F1
#
_cell.length_a   1.000
_cell.length_b   1.000
_cell.length_c   1.000
_cell.angle_alpha   90.00
_cell.angle_beta   90.00
_cell.angle_gamma   90.00
#
_symmetry.space_group_name_H-M   'P 1'
#
loop_
_entity.id
_entity.type
_entity.pdbx_description
1 polymer ?
#
loop_
_entity_poly.entity_id
_entity_poly.type
_entity_poly.pdbx_seq_one_letter_code
_entity_poly.pdbx_strand_id
1 'polypeptide(L)'
;MAKLIYTRLEDHPRETYVITSGALIVGRVDCISDDPAPAAQWTWGLHLDIGAAPFRRGATVASRDAAIAALDAAWGEWKLWAGLRDADPSEAPEPVAVTNPGARVLR
;
A
#
# COMPACT_ATOMS: atom_id res chain seq x y z
N MET A 1 4.02 8.59 11.97
CA MET A 1 4.71 8.07 10.76
C MET A 1 3.77 7.16 9.97
N ALA A 2 3.36 7.53 8.76
CA ALA A 2 2.49 6.73 7.87
C ALA A 2 3.31 5.68 7.12
N LYS A 3 3.85 4.72 7.88
CA LYS A 3 4.69 3.61 7.42
C LYS A 3 3.87 2.64 6.57
N LEU A 4 4.43 2.22 5.43
CA LEU A 4 3.86 1.16 4.62
C LEU A 4 4.18 -0.22 5.22
N ILE A 5 3.15 -1.05 5.32
CA ILE A 5 3.23 -2.44 5.77
C ILE A 5 2.81 -3.31 4.59
N TYR A 6 3.69 -4.24 4.21
CA TYR A 6 3.50 -5.17 3.11
C TYR A 6 3.12 -6.54 3.68
N THR A 7 1.85 -6.92 3.52
CA THR A 7 1.32 -8.20 4.03
C THR A 7 1.15 -9.18 2.89
N ARG A 8 1.88 -10.30 2.91
CA ARG A 8 1.73 -11.38 1.94
C ARG A 8 0.37 -12.06 2.13
N LEU A 9 -0.37 -12.27 1.04
CA LEU A 9 -1.58 -13.10 1.06
C LEU A 9 -1.18 -14.57 0.88
N GLU A 10 -1.48 -15.41 1.87
CA GLU A 10 -1.11 -16.83 1.86
C GLU A 10 -2.00 -17.65 0.91
N ASP A 11 -3.29 -17.33 0.82
CA ASP A 11 -4.27 -18.08 0.02
C ASP A 11 -4.42 -17.58 -1.43
N HIS A 12 -3.45 -16.81 -1.94
CA HIS A 12 -3.51 -16.27 -3.29
C HIS A 12 -2.68 -17.12 -4.27
N PRO A 13 -3.18 -17.44 -5.48
CA PRO A 13 -2.49 -18.32 -6.43
C PRO A 13 -1.14 -17.79 -6.93
N ARG A 14 -0.88 -16.49 -6.71
CA ARG A 14 0.38 -15.83 -7.03
C ARG A 14 0.87 -15.11 -5.80
N GLU A 15 2.19 -14.94 -5.69
CA GLU A 15 2.77 -14.12 -4.64
C GLU A 15 2.22 -12.70 -4.73
N THR A 16 1.45 -12.32 -3.72
CA THR A 16 0.72 -11.07 -3.65
C THR A 16 0.95 -10.42 -2.30
N TYR A 17 1.13 -9.11 -2.31
CA TYR A 17 1.19 -8.27 -1.13
C TYR A 17 0.09 -7.23 -1.17
N VAL A 18 -0.66 -7.11 -0.07
CA VAL A 18 -1.52 -5.96 0.20
C VAL A 18 -0.71 -4.96 1.02
N ILE A 19 -0.75 -3.69 0.60
CA ILE A 19 0.00 -2.62 1.24
C ILE A 19 -0.95 -1.75 2.04
N THR A 20 -0.64 -1.55 3.32
CA THR A 20 -1.43 -0.73 4.24
C THR A 20 -0.59 0.36 4.91
N SER A 21 -1.26 1.43 5.33
CA SER A 21 -0.70 2.48 6.19
C SER A 21 -1.74 2.84 7.25
N GLY A 22 -1.52 2.37 8.49
CA GLY A 22 -2.56 2.40 9.52
C GLY A 22 -3.79 1.59 9.07
N ALA A 23 -4.96 2.24 9.07
CA ALA A 23 -6.21 1.62 8.60
C ALA A 23 -6.43 1.72 7.07
N LEU A 24 -5.54 2.40 6.34
CA LEU A 24 -5.69 2.64 4.91
C LEU A 24 -5.10 1.48 4.09
N ILE A 25 -5.85 0.98 3.11
CA ILE A 25 -5.29 0.15 2.03
C ILE A 25 -4.71 1.09 0.98
N VAL A 26 -3.38 1.09 0.88
CA VAL A 26 -2.64 2.01 0.00
C VAL A 26 -2.52 1.43 -1.41
N GLY A 27 -2.30 0.13 -1.53
CA GLY A 27 -2.01 -0.47 -2.82
C GLY A 27 -1.76 -1.97 -2.78
N ARG A 28 -1.21 -2.48 -3.88
CA ARG A 28 -0.92 -3.90 -4.07
C ARG A 28 0.37 -4.10 -4.87
N VAL A 29 1.06 -5.21 -4.59
CA VAL A 29 2.15 -5.75 -5.43
C VAL A 29 1.82 -7.20 -5.74
N ASP A 30 1.90 -7.58 -7.02
CA ASP A 30 1.65 -8.95 -7.47
C ASP A 30 2.79 -9.46 -8.34
N CYS A 31 3.21 -10.70 -8.10
CA CYS A 31 4.01 -11.46 -9.04
C CYS A 31 3.11 -11.90 -10.21
N ILE A 32 3.49 -11.53 -11.42
CA ILE A 32 2.83 -11.95 -12.67
C ILE A 32 3.56 -13.16 -13.26
N SER A 33 4.90 -13.12 -13.27
CA SER A 33 5.79 -14.23 -13.59
C SER A 33 7.00 -14.21 -12.65
N ASP A 34 7.34 -15.37 -12.10
CA ASP A 34 8.51 -15.61 -11.24
C ASP A 34 9.73 -16.15 -12.02
N ASP A 35 9.71 -16.07 -13.35
CA ASP A 35 10.85 -16.41 -14.20
C ASP A 35 12.13 -15.68 -13.74
N PRO A 36 13.33 -16.25 -13.93
CA PRO A 36 14.57 -15.54 -13.67
C PRO A 36 14.66 -14.22 -14.44
N ALA A 37 15.36 -13.24 -13.85
CA ALA A 37 15.64 -11.99 -14.54
C ALA A 37 16.33 -12.25 -15.90
N PRO A 38 15.95 -11.51 -16.96
CA PRO A 38 15.07 -10.35 -16.97
C PRO A 38 13.58 -10.65 -17.25
N ALA A 39 13.19 -11.93 -17.33
CA ALA A 39 11.82 -12.32 -17.70
C ALA A 39 10.80 -12.24 -16.56
N ALA A 40 11.27 -12.13 -15.30
CA ALA A 40 10.44 -11.82 -14.14
C ALA A 40 9.50 -10.64 -14.40
N GLN A 41 8.24 -10.77 -14.00
CA GLN A 41 7.25 -9.71 -14.11
C GLN A 41 6.54 -9.51 -12.78
N TRP A 42 6.64 -8.30 -12.26
CA TRP A 42 5.99 -7.86 -11.04
C TRP A 42 5.17 -6.61 -11.34
N THR A 43 3.95 -6.54 -10.85
CA THR A 43 3.14 -5.33 -10.94
C THR A 43 2.98 -4.70 -9.57
N TRP A 44 2.87 -3.38 -9.56
CA TRP A 44 2.49 -2.60 -8.39
C TRP A 44 1.36 -1.64 -8.78
N GLY A 45 0.52 -1.30 -7.81
CA GLY A 45 -0.58 -0.36 -7.99
C GLY A 45 -0.90 0.40 -6.71
N LEU A 46 -1.14 1.71 -6.85
CA LEU A 46 -1.66 2.59 -5.80
C LEU A 46 -3.18 2.71 -5.95
N HIS A 47 -3.94 2.40 -4.90
CA HIS A 47 -5.41 2.30 -4.92
C HIS A 47 -6.15 3.58 -4.51
N LEU A 48 -5.44 4.66 -4.19
CA LEU A 48 -6.04 5.91 -3.73
C LEU A 48 -6.48 6.75 -4.92
N ASP A 49 -7.78 6.72 -5.23
CA ASP A 49 -8.38 7.49 -6.32
C ASP A 49 -9.07 8.77 -5.79
N ILE A 50 -8.51 9.93 -6.14
CA ILE A 50 -9.07 11.25 -5.82
C ILE A 50 -9.10 12.14 -7.08
N GLY A 51 -9.27 11.54 -8.26
CA GLY A 51 -9.31 12.24 -9.55
C GLY A 51 -7.95 12.36 -10.25
N ALA A 52 -7.96 12.99 -11.43
CA ALA A 52 -6.83 13.05 -12.35
C ALA A 52 -5.61 13.76 -11.73
N ALA A 53 -4.69 12.97 -11.18
CA ALA A 53 -3.48 13.45 -10.54
C ALA A 53 -2.22 13.09 -11.36
N PRO A 54 -1.14 13.89 -11.26
CA PRO A 54 0.01 13.81 -12.17
C PRO A 54 1.05 12.71 -11.85
N PHE A 55 0.81 11.85 -10.88
CA PHE A 55 1.78 10.84 -10.40
C PHE A 55 1.48 9.43 -10.93
N ARG A 56 2.52 8.57 -10.94
CA ARG A 56 2.38 7.18 -11.40
C ARG A 56 1.51 6.38 -10.44
N ARG A 57 0.59 5.58 -10.98
CA ARG A 57 -0.36 4.77 -10.19
C ARG A 57 -0.09 3.28 -10.23
N GLY A 58 0.84 2.86 -11.07
CA GLY A 58 1.20 1.47 -11.23
C GLY A 58 2.01 1.26 -12.50
N ALA A 59 2.73 0.14 -12.53
CA ALA A 59 3.46 -0.32 -13.70
C ALA A 59 3.79 -1.82 -13.53
N THR A 60 4.36 -2.40 -14.58
CA THR A 60 5.06 -3.69 -14.51
C THR A 60 6.56 -3.45 -14.50
N VAL A 61 7.28 -4.16 -13.64
CA VAL A 61 8.73 -4.07 -13.43
C VAL A 61 9.33 -5.47 -13.30
N ALA A 62 10.66 -5.56 -13.41
CA ALA A 62 11.36 -6.83 -13.51
C ALA A 62 11.65 -7.53 -12.16
N SER A 63 11.24 -6.96 -11.02
CA SER A 63 11.48 -7.60 -9.71
C SER A 63 10.52 -7.10 -8.63
N ARG A 64 10.37 -7.90 -7.57
CA ARG A 64 9.62 -7.54 -6.37
C ARG A 64 10.15 -6.26 -5.73
N ASP A 65 11.47 -6.16 -5.56
CA ASP A 65 12.09 -5.01 -4.91
C ASP A 65 11.89 -3.73 -5.72
N ALA A 66 11.93 -3.83 -7.06
CA ALA A 66 11.60 -2.70 -7.93
C ALA A 66 10.12 -2.28 -7.80
N ALA A 67 9.21 -3.24 -7.63
CA ALA A 67 7.78 -2.98 -7.44
C ALA A 67 7.52 -2.27 -6.10
N ILE A 68 8.17 -2.73 -5.03
CA ILE A 68 8.14 -2.11 -3.70
C ILE A 68 8.70 -0.68 -3.76
N ALA A 69 9.88 -0.49 -4.33
CA ALA A 69 10.52 0.83 -4.42
C ALA A 69 9.67 1.82 -5.23
N ALA A 70 9.05 1.37 -6.33
CA ALA A 70 8.18 2.22 -7.14
C ALA A 70 6.89 2.60 -6.40
N LEU A 71 6.31 1.67 -5.62
CA LEU A 71 5.14 1.96 -4.79
C LEU A 71 5.46 2.92 -3.64
N ASP A 72 6.60 2.73 -2.97
CA ASP A 72 7.07 3.66 -1.92
C ASP A 72 7.26 5.08 -2.48
N ALA A 73 7.86 5.20 -3.67
CA ALA A 73 8.03 6.49 -4.35
C ALA A 73 6.67 7.12 -4.69
N ALA A 74 5.75 6.36 -5.28
CA ALA A 74 4.41 6.84 -5.62
C ALA A 74 3.60 7.25 -4.38
N TRP A 75 3.76 6.54 -3.26
CA TRP A 75 3.16 6.92 -1.97
C TRP A 75 3.73 8.24 -1.45
N GLY A 76 5.04 8.45 -1.58
CA GLY A 76 5.69 9.72 -1.26
C GLY A 76 5.14 10.88 -2.08
N GLU A 77 5.07 10.73 -3.40
CA GLU A 77 4.50 11.73 -4.32
C GLU A 77 3.04 12.03 -3.99
N TRP A 78 2.24 10.99 -3.73
CA TRP A 78 0.82 11.14 -3.36
C TRP A 78 0.66 11.92 -2.04
N LYS A 79 1.45 11.60 -1.00
CA LYS A 79 1.40 12.33 0.28
C LYS A 79 1.71 13.81 0.09
N LEU A 80 2.75 14.13 -0.69
CA LEU A 80 3.13 15.51 -1.00
C LEU A 80 2.01 16.26 -1.73
N TRP A 81 1.41 15.65 -2.75
CA TRP A 81 0.28 16.24 -3.48
C TRP A 81 -0.93 16.47 -2.58
N ALA A 82 -1.23 15.53 -1.68
CA ALA A 82 -2.34 15.63 -0.73
C ALA A 82 -2.07 16.61 0.42
N GLY A 83 -0.90 17.26 0.48
CA GLY A 83 -0.50 18.12 1.59
C GLY A 83 -0.32 17.36 2.91
N LEU A 84 -0.10 16.05 2.85
CA LEU A 84 0.06 15.18 4.00
C LEU A 84 1.54 15.05 4.37
N ARG A 85 1.82 15.11 5.68
CA ARG A 85 3.12 14.82 6.25
C ARG A 85 3.00 13.68 7.25
N ASP A 86 4.09 12.96 7.45
CA ASP A 86 4.15 11.97 8.51
C ASP A 86 4.02 12.68 9.86
N ALA A 87 3.04 12.25 10.68
CA ALA A 87 2.90 12.75 12.04
C ALA A 87 4.14 12.38 12.86
N ASP A 88 4.69 13.37 13.57
CA ASP A 88 5.76 13.18 14.53
C ASP A 88 5.21 12.36 15.71
N PRO A 89 5.92 11.34 16.24
CA PRO A 89 5.40 10.53 17.35
C PRO A 89 5.06 11.34 18.61
N SER A 90 5.63 12.54 18.75
CA SER A 90 5.35 13.47 19.85
C SER A 90 4.04 14.26 19.70
N GLU A 91 3.44 14.28 18.51
CA GLU A 91 2.18 14.99 18.20
C GLU A 91 0.95 14.05 18.17
N ALA A 92 1.11 12.76 18.48
CA ALA A 92 0.00 11.82 18.45
C ALA A 92 -1.03 12.16 19.55
N PRO A 93 -2.30 12.47 19.19
CA PRO A 93 -3.34 12.65 20.21
C PRO A 93 -3.55 11.33 20.96
N GLU A 94 -3.82 11.42 22.26
CA GLU A 94 -4.10 10.24 23.08
C GLU A 94 -5.18 9.37 22.44
N PRO A 95 -5.05 8.03 22.49
CA PRO A 95 -5.99 7.13 21.84
C PRO A 95 -7.39 7.36 22.42
N VAL A 96 -8.29 7.94 21.63
CA VAL A 96 -9.71 7.97 21.93
C VAL A 96 -10.20 6.53 21.96
N ALA A 97 -10.56 6.06 23.15
CA ALA A 97 -11.16 4.75 23.34
C ALA A 97 -12.45 4.65 22.50
N VAL A 98 -12.37 3.99 21.35
CA VAL A 98 -13.54 3.67 20.54
C VAL A 98 -14.30 2.55 21.27
N THR A 99 -15.24 2.94 22.14
CA THR A 99 -16.26 2.03 22.65
C THR A 99 -17.28 1.84 21.53
N ASN A 100 -17.18 0.73 20.80
CA ASN A 100 -18.15 0.40 19.76
C ASN A 100 -19.21 -0.55 20.36
N PRO A 101 -20.45 -0.11 20.68
CA PRO A 101 -21.44 -0.97 21.34
C PRO A 101 -22.18 -1.91 20.36
N GLY A 102 -21.74 -2.02 19.11
CA GLY A 102 -22.59 -2.48 18.00
C GLY A 102 -22.09 -3.64 17.15
N ALA A 103 -21.12 -4.45 17.59
CA ALA A 103 -20.70 -5.62 16.82
C ALA A 103 -21.78 -6.73 16.84
N ARG A 104 -22.75 -6.63 15.92
CA ARG A 104 -23.80 -7.63 15.71
C ARG A 104 -23.21 -8.79 14.92
N VAL A 105 -23.02 -9.93 15.57
CA VAL A 105 -22.65 -11.20 14.93
C VAL A 105 -23.80 -11.63 14.03
N LEU A 106 -23.57 -11.63 12.72
CA LEU A 106 -24.48 -12.26 11.75
C LEU A 106 -24.09 -13.75 11.67
N ARG A 107 -25.06 -14.62 11.95
CA ARG A 107 -24.97 -16.08 11.79
C ARG A 107 -25.37 -16.48 10.38
#